data_AF-A0A519ERL2-F1
#
_entry.id   AF-A0A519ERL2-F1
#
_cell.length_a   1.000
_cell.length_b   1.000
_cell.length_c   1.000
_cell.angle_alpha   90.00
_cell.angle_beta   90.00
_cell.angle_gamma   90.00
#
_symmetry.space_group_name_H-M   'P 1'
#
loop_
_entity.id
_entity.type
_entity.pdbx_description
1 polymer ?
#
loop_
_entity_poly.entity_id
_entity_poly.type
_entity_poly.pdbx_seq_one_letter_code
_entity_poly.pdbx_strand_id
1 'polypeptide(L)'
;MPDLSSSPPVQKRTTRWTRWPLRFLVLIALLLLGPIGVLAFGDLDLDTPWYQTRQESTGQAPDPAVDRGAVVQVYGARIVRWRGAFGIHPWIAVKRAGADRYTTYHIIGWRARRGGDAMVTN
;
A
#
# COMPACT_ATOMS: atom_id res chain seq x y z
N MET A 1 -52.40 -50.74 -24.51
CA MET A 1 -52.54 -49.29 -24.64
C MET A 1 -51.61 -48.68 -23.60
N PRO A 2 -50.43 -48.13 -23.95
CA PRO A 2 -49.54 -47.56 -22.95
C PRO A 2 -49.96 -46.12 -22.63
N ASP A 3 -49.93 -45.81 -21.33
CA ASP A 3 -50.18 -44.51 -20.72
C ASP A 3 -49.07 -43.50 -21.10
N LEU A 4 -49.47 -42.34 -21.60
CA LEU A 4 -48.63 -41.22 -22.06
C LEU A 4 -48.58 -40.05 -21.05
N SER A 5 -48.70 -40.27 -19.75
CA SER A 5 -48.87 -39.18 -18.77
C SER A 5 -47.74 -38.98 -17.75
N SER A 6 -46.47 -39.17 -18.14
CA SER A 6 -45.36 -38.67 -17.30
C SER A 6 -44.25 -38.01 -18.11
N SER A 7 -44.40 -36.71 -18.38
CA SER A 7 -43.27 -35.86 -18.73
C SER A 7 -42.41 -35.62 -17.50
N PRO A 8 -41.08 -35.86 -17.54
CA PRO A 8 -40.23 -35.62 -16.38
C PRO A 8 -40.16 -34.11 -16.07
N PRO A 9 -40.02 -33.72 -14.78
CA PRO A 9 -39.88 -32.31 -14.44
C PRO A 9 -38.59 -31.75 -15.06
N VAL A 10 -38.70 -30.62 -15.75
CA VAL A 10 -37.55 -29.87 -16.27
C VAL A 10 -36.72 -29.41 -15.07
N GLN A 11 -35.64 -30.12 -14.75
CA GLN A 11 -34.66 -29.68 -13.78
C GLN A 11 -34.06 -28.36 -14.29
N LYS A 12 -34.41 -27.24 -13.66
CA LYS A 12 -33.70 -25.97 -13.84
C LYS A 12 -32.27 -26.18 -13.35
N ARG A 13 -31.40 -26.53 -14.29
CA ARG A 13 -29.97 -26.71 -14.10
C ARG A 13 -29.39 -25.36 -13.69
N THR A 14 -29.46 -25.03 -12.39
CA THR A 14 -28.86 -23.80 -11.88
C THR A 14 -27.37 -23.88 -12.17
N THR A 15 -26.95 -23.03 -13.10
CA THR A 15 -25.61 -23.07 -13.68
C THR A 15 -24.58 -22.83 -12.57
N ARG A 16 -23.90 -23.89 -12.13
CA ARG A 16 -22.76 -23.80 -11.20
C ARG A 16 -21.71 -22.78 -11.66
N TRP A 17 -21.64 -22.51 -12.97
CA TRP A 17 -20.69 -21.57 -13.58
C TRP A 17 -20.99 -20.10 -13.28
N THR A 18 -22.22 -19.71 -12.90
CA THR A 18 -22.54 -18.33 -12.51
C THR A 18 -22.06 -17.99 -11.09
N ARG A 19 -21.78 -19.02 -10.27
CA ARG A 19 -21.38 -18.84 -8.85
C ARG A 19 -19.91 -18.46 -8.69
N TRP A 20 -19.04 -18.86 -9.60
CA TRP A 20 -17.62 -18.52 -9.59
C TRP A 20 -17.32 -17.03 -9.86
N PRO A 21 -17.88 -16.39 -10.90
CA PRO A 21 -17.66 -14.96 -11.12
C PRO A 21 -18.26 -14.14 -9.97
N LEU A 22 -19.42 -14.52 -9.44
CA LEU A 22 -20.01 -13.82 -8.29
C LEU A 22 -19.12 -13.91 -7.04
N ARG A 23 -18.60 -15.10 -6.72
CA ARG A 23 -17.66 -15.29 -5.60
C ARG A 23 -16.38 -14.48 -5.79
N PHE A 24 -15.86 -14.42 -7.02
CA PHE A 24 -14.68 -13.64 -7.35
C PHE A 24 -14.93 -12.13 -7.19
N LEU A 25 -16.09 -11.63 -7.64
CA LEU A 25 -16.49 -10.24 -7.45
C LEU A 25 -16.65 -9.87 -5.97
N VAL A 26 -17.27 -10.75 -5.18
CA VAL A 26 -17.39 -10.55 -3.72
C VAL A 26 -16.02 -10.51 -3.06
N LEU A 27 -15.09 -11.39 -3.47
CA LEU A 27 -13.72 -11.37 -2.96
C LEU A 27 -13.00 -10.06 -3.30
N ILE A 28 -13.10 -9.58 -4.55
CA ILE A 28 -12.52 -8.30 -4.95
C ILE A 28 -13.13 -7.16 -4.13
N ALA A 29 -14.45 -7.12 -3.98
CA ALA A 29 -15.13 -6.10 -3.19
C ALA A 29 -14.64 -6.10 -1.74
N LEU A 30 -14.47 -7.28 -1.14
CA LEU A 30 -13.92 -7.44 0.21
C LEU A 30 -12.48 -6.91 0.31
N LEU A 31 -11.62 -7.24 -0.66
CA LEU A 31 -10.22 -6.79 -0.69
C LEU A 31 -10.10 -5.27 -0.92
N LEU A 32 -11.01 -4.68 -1.70
CA LEU A 32 -11.01 -3.26 -2.00
C LEU A 32 -11.67 -2.41 -0.91
N LEU A 33 -12.44 -2.99 0.00
CA LEU A 33 -13.11 -2.26 1.07
C LEU A 33 -12.13 -1.41 1.89
N GLY A 34 -10.94 -1.95 2.19
CA GLY A 34 -9.88 -1.23 2.91
C GLY A 34 -9.36 0.00 2.12
N PRO A 35 -8.75 -0.19 0.94
CA PRO A 35 -8.27 0.91 0.12
C PRO A 35 -9.35 1.95 -0.24
N ILE A 36 -10.58 1.51 -0.53
CA ILE A 36 -11.70 2.42 -0.79
C ILE A 36 -12.02 3.25 0.46
N GLY A 37 -12.03 2.65 1.65
CA GLY A 37 -12.21 3.39 2.90
C GLY A 37 -11.12 4.44 3.12
N VAL A 38 -9.85 4.12 2.84
CA VAL A 38 -8.74 5.09 2.95
C VAL A 38 -8.90 6.22 1.93
N LEU A 39 -9.34 5.93 0.70
CA LEU A 39 -9.58 6.96 -0.32
C LEU A 39 -10.78 7.86 0.02
N ALA A 40 -11.82 7.29 0.63
CA ALA A 40 -13.06 8.01 0.93
C ALA A 40 -12.97 8.87 2.19
N PHE A 41 -12.18 8.44 3.18
CA PHE A 41 -12.17 9.04 4.52
C PHE A 41 -10.78 9.41 5.04
N GLY A 42 -9.70 9.14 4.29
CA GLY A 42 -8.34 9.43 4.72
C GLY A 42 -7.77 10.73 4.16
N ASP A 43 -6.75 11.27 4.84
CA ASP A 43 -6.01 12.48 4.43
C ASP A 43 -4.95 12.17 3.36
N LEU A 44 -5.36 11.59 2.23
CA LEU A 44 -4.48 11.32 1.11
C LEU A 44 -4.41 12.52 0.16
N ASP A 45 -3.20 13.04 -0.07
CA ASP A 45 -2.94 13.97 -1.17
C ASP A 45 -2.96 13.21 -2.52
N LEU A 46 -3.98 13.48 -3.33
CA LEU A 46 -4.20 12.84 -4.63
C LEU A 46 -3.65 13.65 -5.81
N ASP A 47 -3.31 14.91 -5.58
CA ASP A 47 -3.03 15.90 -6.61
C ASP A 47 -1.53 16.08 -6.83
N THR A 48 -0.74 16.05 -5.76
CA THR A 48 0.70 16.31 -5.84
C THR A 48 1.45 15.15 -6.51
N PRO A 49 2.13 15.38 -7.65
CA PRO A 49 3.01 14.39 -8.26
C PRO A 49 4.27 14.15 -7.40
N TRP A 50 4.86 12.96 -7.50
CA TRP A 50 6.03 12.57 -6.69
C TRP A 50 7.24 13.50 -6.82
N TYR A 51 7.42 14.14 -7.98
CA TYR A 51 8.56 15.04 -8.22
C TYR A 51 8.36 16.44 -7.61
N GLN A 52 7.15 16.76 -7.16
CA GLN A 52 6.82 18.00 -6.45
C GLN A 52 6.69 17.80 -4.93
N THR A 53 6.79 16.56 -4.46
CA THR A 53 6.73 16.26 -3.02
C THR A 53 7.93 16.86 -2.29
N ARG A 54 7.68 17.55 -1.17
CA ARG A 54 8.76 18.11 -0.34
C ARG A 54 9.67 17.00 0.18
N GLN A 55 10.98 17.26 0.14
CA GLN A 55 12.03 16.37 0.65
C GLN A 55 12.66 16.89 1.96
N GLU A 56 12.04 17.89 2.58
CA GLU A 56 12.51 18.46 3.84
C GLU A 56 12.31 17.50 5.01
N SER A 57 13.09 17.69 6.08
CA SER A 57 12.92 16.93 7.32
C SER A 57 11.53 17.14 7.91
N THR A 58 10.89 16.06 8.37
CA THR A 58 9.59 16.13 9.05
C THR A 58 9.69 16.68 10.49
N GLY A 59 10.92 16.90 11.00
CA GLY A 59 11.15 17.40 12.36
C GLY A 59 10.74 16.42 13.47
N GLN A 60 10.43 15.16 13.13
CA GLN A 60 10.00 14.15 14.11
C GLN A 60 11.17 13.55 14.91
N ALA A 61 12.39 13.65 14.41
CA ALA A 61 13.59 13.16 15.09
C ALA A 61 14.04 14.16 16.19
N PRO A 62 14.59 13.69 17.32
CA PRO A 62 15.24 14.58 18.29
C PRO A 62 16.29 15.45 17.62
N ASP A 63 16.36 16.72 18.04
CA ASP A 63 17.37 17.66 17.57
C ASP A 63 18.77 17.10 17.87
N PRO A 64 19.61 16.86 16.85
CA PRO A 64 20.95 16.30 17.03
C PRO A 64 21.91 17.23 17.81
N ALA A 65 21.60 18.53 17.91
CA ALA A 65 22.34 19.48 18.72
C ALA A 65 22.05 19.33 20.22
N VAL A 66 20.82 18.91 20.57
CA VAL A 66 20.37 18.75 21.96
C VAL A 66 20.60 17.32 22.45
N ASP A 67 20.14 16.33 21.70
CA ASP A 67 20.34 14.93 22.01
C ASP A 67 21.66 14.45 21.40
N ARG A 68 22.67 14.23 22.25
CA ARG A 68 24.01 13.76 21.83
C ARG A 68 24.15 12.24 21.85
N GLY A 69 23.10 11.50 22.22
CA GLY A 69 23.08 10.03 22.22
C GLY A 69 23.04 9.42 20.81
N ALA A 70 23.15 8.10 20.72
CA ALA A 70 22.89 7.38 19.48
C ALA A 70 21.38 7.17 19.29
N VAL A 71 20.88 7.38 18.08
CA VAL A 71 19.45 7.29 17.75
C VAL A 71 19.24 6.43 16.51
N VAL A 72 18.26 5.54 16.56
CA VAL A 72 17.75 4.79 15.40
C VAL A 72 16.24 4.95 15.39
N GLN A 73 15.69 5.47 14.30
CA GLN A 73 14.26 5.68 14.13
C GLN A 73 13.80 5.07 12.81
N VAL A 74 12.65 4.40 12.86
CA VAL A 74 11.99 3.83 11.68
C VAL A 74 10.74 4.64 11.42
N TYR A 75 10.62 5.11 10.19
CA TYR A 75 9.53 5.96 9.75
C TYR A 75 8.77 5.29 8.60
N GLY A 76 7.55 5.76 8.39
CA GLY A 76 6.76 5.39 7.23
C GLY A 76 5.73 6.48 6.91
N ALA A 77 5.60 6.80 5.63
CA ALA A 77 4.58 7.68 5.10
C ALA A 77 3.81 7.00 3.97
N ARG A 78 2.58 7.42 3.71
CA ARG A 78 1.78 6.92 2.59
C ARG A 78 2.53 7.17 1.27
N ILE A 79 2.50 6.20 0.37
CA ILE A 79 3.02 6.43 -0.98
C ILE A 79 2.11 7.42 -1.71
N VAL A 80 2.69 8.17 -2.66
CA VAL A 80 2.00 9.28 -3.33
C VAL A 80 0.66 8.87 -3.98
N ARG A 81 -0.33 9.77 -3.90
CA ARG A 81 -1.62 9.67 -4.56
C ARG A 81 -2.41 8.42 -4.16
N TRP A 82 -3.28 7.93 -5.06
CA TRP A 82 -4.17 6.79 -4.81
C TRP A 82 -3.44 5.52 -4.33
N ARG A 83 -2.17 5.39 -4.68
CA ARG A 83 -1.34 4.25 -4.26
C ARG A 83 -1.16 4.23 -2.73
N GLY A 84 -1.24 5.39 -2.06
CA GLY A 84 -1.19 5.52 -0.60
C GLY A 84 -2.27 4.71 0.11
N ALA A 85 -3.41 4.48 -0.55
CA ALA A 85 -4.46 3.60 -0.04
C ALA A 85 -4.04 2.14 0.08
N PHE A 86 -2.97 1.74 -0.62
CA PHE A 86 -2.48 0.37 -0.68
C PHE A 86 -1.14 0.16 0.03
N GLY A 87 -0.42 1.22 0.39
CA GLY A 87 0.92 1.05 0.94
C GLY A 87 1.57 2.30 1.51
N ILE A 88 2.73 2.07 2.11
CA ILE A 88 3.60 3.09 2.70
C ILE A 88 5.01 2.97 2.11
N HIS A 89 5.77 4.06 2.15
CA HIS A 89 7.20 4.10 1.93
C HIS A 89 7.90 4.21 3.28
N PRO A 90 8.54 3.13 3.76
CA PRO A 90 9.32 3.16 4.99
C PRO A 90 10.76 3.62 4.75
N TRP A 91 11.35 4.24 5.77
CA TRP A 91 12.77 4.60 5.81
C TRP A 91 13.32 4.52 7.23
N ILE A 92 14.65 4.48 7.35
CA ILE A 92 15.36 4.43 8.63
C ILE A 92 16.24 5.66 8.74
N ALA A 93 16.16 6.41 9.83
CA ALA A 93 17.10 7.46 10.17
C ALA A 93 18.01 6.99 11.31
N VAL A 94 19.32 7.14 11.13
CA VAL A 94 20.34 6.72 12.10
C VAL A 94 21.25 7.90 12.42
N LYS A 95 21.50 8.12 13.70
CA LYS A 95 22.49 9.09 14.21
C LYS A 95 23.40 8.39 15.20
N ARG A 96 24.72 8.48 15.00
CA ARG A 96 25.71 7.99 15.97
C ARG A 96 25.78 8.93 17.17
N ALA A 97 26.27 8.45 18.30
CA ALA A 97 26.54 9.33 19.45
C ALA A 97 27.50 10.46 19.05
N GLY A 98 27.17 11.68 19.46
CA GLY A 98 27.94 12.90 19.14
C GLY A 98 27.83 13.40 17.69
N ALA A 99 27.11 12.71 16.80
CA ALA A 99 26.90 13.17 15.42
C ALA A 99 25.95 14.39 15.38
N ASP A 100 26.20 15.28 14.43
CA ASP A 100 25.46 16.53 14.20
C ASP A 100 24.27 16.37 13.23
N ARG A 101 24.19 15.22 12.55
CA ARG A 101 23.15 14.91 11.57
C ARG A 101 22.76 13.44 11.58
N TYR A 102 21.54 13.18 11.10
CA TYR A 102 21.06 11.84 10.80
C TYR A 102 21.53 11.43 9.40
N THR A 103 21.76 10.14 9.22
CA THR A 103 21.83 9.50 7.91
C THR A 103 20.53 8.73 7.69
N THR A 104 19.84 9.04 6.61
CA THR A 104 18.58 8.39 6.24
C THR A 104 18.81 7.35 5.17
N TYR A 105 18.21 6.18 5.34
CA TYR A 105 18.26 5.06 4.41
C TYR A 105 16.85 4.70 3.95
N HIS A 106 16.66 4.64 2.63
CA HIS A 106 15.40 4.23 2.03
C HIS A 106 15.60 3.40 0.78
N ILE A 107 14.61 2.53 0.50
CA ILE A 107 14.63 1.62 -0.64
C ILE A 107 13.74 2.15 -1.76
N ILE A 108 14.32 2.37 -2.94
CA ILE A 108 13.63 2.88 -4.10
C ILE A 108 13.53 1.80 -5.18
N GLY A 109 12.39 1.11 -5.22
CA GLY A 109 12.18 -0.05 -6.08
C GLY A 109 12.29 0.21 -7.59
N TRP A 110 12.05 1.43 -8.09
CA TRP A 110 12.28 1.72 -9.53
C TRP A 110 13.76 1.86 -9.88
N ARG A 111 14.64 2.10 -8.90
CA ARG A 111 16.08 2.26 -9.14
C ARG A 111 16.70 0.88 -9.31
N ALA A 112 16.29 -0.03 -8.42
CA ALA A 112 16.54 -1.47 -8.53
C ALA A 112 16.09 -2.03 -9.89
N ARG A 113 14.84 -1.76 -10.31
CA ARG A 113 14.30 -2.23 -11.60
C ARG A 113 15.01 -1.67 -12.84
N ARG A 114 15.76 -0.57 -12.68
CA ARG A 114 16.58 0.04 -13.74
C ARG A 114 18.06 -0.35 -13.66
N GLY A 115 18.41 -1.34 -12.83
CA GLY A 115 19.78 -1.83 -12.65
C GLY A 115 20.68 -0.95 -11.76
N GLY A 116 20.10 0.04 -11.07
CA GLY A 116 20.82 0.87 -10.09
C GLY A 116 20.64 0.35 -8.65
N ASP A 117 21.40 0.92 -7.72
CA ASP A 117 21.29 0.56 -6.29
C ASP A 117 19.90 0.90 -5.73
N ALA A 118 19.25 -0.08 -5.10
CA ALA A 118 17.95 0.09 -4.48
C ALA A 118 18.03 1.01 -3.26
N MET A 119 19.16 1.00 -2.55
CA MET A 119 19.39 1.80 -1.36
C MET A 119 19.83 3.21 -1.77
N VAL A 120 19.15 4.20 -1.22
CA VAL A 120 19.55 5.60 -1.31
C VAL A 120 19.83 6.10 0.10
N THR A 121 20.83 6.96 0.22
CA THR A 121 21.24 7.58 1.49
C THR A 121 21.21 9.10 1.36
N ASN A 122 20.81 9.79 2.44
CA ASN A 122 20.91 11.24 2.60
C ASN A 122 21.51 11.53 3.98
#